data_AF-F9NT11-F1
#
_entry.id   AF-F9NT11-F1
#
_cell.length_a   1.000
_cell.length_b   1.000
_cell.length_c   1.000
_cell.angle_alpha   90.00
_cell.angle_beta   90.00
_cell.angle_gamma   90.00
#
_symmetry.space_group_name_H-M   'P 1'
#
loop_
_entity.id
_entity.type
_entity.pdbx_description
1 polymer ?
#
loop_
_entity_poly.entity_id
_entity_poly.type
_entity_poly.pdbx_seq_one_letter_code
_entity_poly.pdbx_strand_id
1 'polypeptide(L)'
;MTSTSAAVEQPNPTITVPEPLKVEPRRPATRQILAMTLRASISDRSTWRLPVIAFAVISTIILDVTGGAVMMWHIRGDNAAFYRVTSTIAVVLLILPLMTLASSAAKLSARRRDDRLSSLRLIGASAHLLRVMTLAEAGLQALTGAILGILGYLLCVPALGRLSFNGEVIGARSVLLGPVPVIGVIAALVLLALTSSAIGLT
;
A
#
# COMPACT_ATOMS: atom_id res chain seq x y z
N MET A 1 -0.50 -95.46 15.50
CA MET A 1 0.02 -94.71 16.66
C MET A 1 0.39 -93.31 16.15
N THR A 2 -0.58 -92.41 16.01
CA THR A 2 -0.97 -91.40 17.02
C THR A 2 0.24 -90.59 17.51
N SER A 3 0.39 -89.38 16.96
CA SER A 3 0.75 -88.19 17.73
C SER A 3 0.41 -86.93 16.94
N THR A 4 -0.79 -86.44 17.21
CA THR A 4 -1.28 -85.07 17.01
C THR A 4 -0.27 -84.09 17.60
N SER A 5 0.37 -83.27 16.78
CA SER A 5 1.16 -82.12 17.26
C SER A 5 0.18 -80.98 17.53
N ALA A 6 -0.12 -80.78 18.81
CA ALA A 6 -0.92 -79.66 19.29
C ALA A 6 -0.18 -78.35 19.00
N ALA A 7 -0.74 -77.53 18.12
CA ALA A 7 -0.34 -76.14 17.96
C ALA A 7 -0.56 -75.43 19.30
N VAL A 8 0.53 -75.06 19.96
CA VAL A 8 0.51 -74.20 21.15
C VAL A 8 0.04 -72.82 20.68
N GLU A 9 -1.26 -72.57 20.82
CA GLU A 9 -1.90 -71.28 20.58
C GLU A 9 -1.43 -70.32 21.68
N GLN A 10 -0.36 -69.57 21.37
CA GLN A 10 0.12 -68.51 22.24
C GLN A 10 -0.95 -67.42 22.33
N PRO A 11 -1.45 -67.06 23.52
CA PRO A 11 -2.45 -66.01 23.67
C PRO A 11 -1.87 -64.70 23.16
N ASN A 12 -2.41 -64.24 22.03
CA ASN A 12 -2.07 -62.99 21.37
C ASN A 12 -2.17 -61.85 22.41
N PRO A 13 -1.08 -61.07 22.66
CA PRO A 13 -1.14 -59.98 23.62
C PRO A 13 -2.26 -59.04 23.21
N THR A 14 -3.23 -58.84 24.10
CA THR A 14 -4.34 -57.92 23.89
C THR A 14 -3.74 -56.53 23.64
N ILE A 15 -3.69 -56.12 22.38
CA ILE A 15 -3.31 -54.77 21.98
C ILE A 15 -4.39 -53.87 22.57
N THR A 16 -4.11 -53.29 23.73
CA THR A 16 -4.93 -52.22 24.30
C THR A 16 -4.77 -51.03 23.38
N VAL A 17 -5.71 -50.89 22.44
CA VAL A 17 -5.83 -49.71 21.58
C VAL A 17 -6.02 -48.51 22.50
N PRO A 18 -5.09 -47.55 22.55
CA PRO A 18 -5.27 -46.33 23.34
C PRO A 18 -6.56 -45.66 22.89
N GLU A 19 -7.35 -45.18 23.85
CA GLU A 19 -8.60 -44.45 23.61
C GLU A 19 -8.42 -43.42 22.47
N PRO A 20 -9.37 -43.30 21.52
CA PRO A 20 -9.25 -42.31 20.46
C PRO A 20 -9.15 -40.91 21.08
N LEU A 21 -7.97 -40.29 20.94
CA LEU A 21 -7.75 -38.91 21.32
C LEU A 21 -8.85 -38.04 20.72
N LYS A 22 -9.69 -37.43 21.58
CA LYS A 22 -10.58 -36.34 21.20
C LYS A 22 -9.72 -35.21 20.66
N VAL A 23 -9.62 -35.12 19.34
CA VAL A 23 -8.99 -33.99 18.66
C VAL A 23 -9.94 -32.81 18.78
N GLU A 24 -9.74 -31.97 19.79
CA GLU A 24 -10.40 -30.67 19.83
C GLU A 24 -10.05 -29.87 18.56
N PRO A 25 -11.04 -29.23 17.91
CA PRO A 25 -10.79 -28.41 16.74
C PRO A 25 -9.97 -27.17 17.14
N ARG A 26 -8.65 -27.26 16.97
CA ARG A 26 -7.70 -26.15 17.22
C ARG A 26 -7.91 -25.01 16.21
N ARG A 27 -8.96 -24.21 16.40
CA ARG A 27 -9.25 -22.97 15.66
C ARG A 27 -8.69 -21.75 16.42
N PRO A 28 -7.36 -21.55 16.44
CA PRO A 28 -6.85 -20.19 16.20
C PRO A 28 -5.55 -20.12 15.37
N ALA A 29 -4.96 -21.25 14.97
CA ALA A 29 -3.64 -21.28 14.34
C ALA A 29 -3.62 -20.56 12.98
N THR A 30 -4.68 -20.64 12.18
CA THR A 30 -4.73 -20.02 10.84
C THR A 30 -4.60 -18.50 10.90
N ARG A 31 -5.18 -17.85 11.91
CA ARG A 31 -5.15 -16.39 12.04
C ARG A 31 -3.79 -15.91 12.55
N GLN A 32 -3.13 -16.72 13.37
CA GLN A 32 -1.79 -16.45 13.90
C GLN A 32 -0.72 -16.71 12.83
N ILE A 33 -0.91 -17.75 12.00
CA ILE A 33 -0.08 -18.03 10.82
C ILE A 33 -0.31 -16.93 9.78
N LEU A 34 -1.55 -16.54 9.48
CA LEU A 34 -1.85 -15.39 8.61
C LEU A 34 -1.16 -14.12 9.11
N ALA A 35 -1.21 -13.85 10.42
CA ALA A 35 -0.54 -12.70 11.03
C ALA A 35 0.99 -12.81 10.98
N MET A 36 1.57 -14.00 11.10
CA MET A 36 3.01 -14.23 10.99
C MET A 36 3.50 -14.14 9.53
N THR A 37 2.75 -14.64 8.55
CA THR A 37 3.10 -14.51 7.13
C THR A 37 2.94 -13.06 6.65
N LEU A 38 1.92 -12.35 7.14
CA LEU A 38 1.78 -10.90 6.95
C LEU A 38 2.97 -10.13 7.54
N ARG A 39 3.54 -10.60 8.65
CA ARG A 39 4.70 -9.98 9.30
C ARG A 39 6.04 -10.32 8.62
N ALA A 40 6.16 -11.51 8.02
CA ALA A 40 7.38 -11.95 7.35
C ALA A 40 7.65 -11.19 6.03
N SER A 41 6.61 -10.72 5.32
CA SER A 41 6.77 -9.90 4.10
C SER A 41 7.35 -8.49 4.37
N ILE A 42 7.56 -8.12 5.63
CA ILE A 42 8.12 -6.82 6.04
C ILE A 42 9.66 -6.88 6.12
N SER A 43 10.27 -8.07 5.98
CA SER A 43 11.72 -8.29 6.16
C SER A 43 12.57 -7.77 4.99
N ASP A 44 11.98 -7.49 3.82
CA ASP A 44 12.69 -6.84 2.72
C ASP A 44 12.56 -5.31 2.79
N ARG A 45 13.31 -4.75 3.73
CA ARG A 45 13.31 -3.31 4.06
C ARG A 45 13.78 -2.43 2.89
N SER A 46 14.50 -2.98 1.90
CA SER A 46 14.90 -2.24 0.69
C SER A 46 13.75 -2.12 -0.30
N THR A 47 13.03 -3.22 -0.52
CA THR A 47 11.90 -3.31 -1.45
C THR A 47 10.66 -2.52 -1.00
N TRP A 48 10.54 -2.22 0.30
CA TRP A 48 9.43 -1.41 0.83
C TRP A 48 9.70 0.10 0.80
N ARG A 49 10.97 0.53 0.83
CA ARG A 49 11.34 1.96 0.90
C ARG A 49 11.14 2.68 -0.44
N LEU A 50 11.46 2.03 -1.56
CA LEU A 50 11.39 2.67 -2.89
C LEU A 50 9.98 3.19 -3.23
N PRO A 51 8.90 2.39 -3.08
CA PRO A 51 7.55 2.88 -3.38
C PRO A 51 7.08 3.94 -2.40
N VAL A 52 7.37 3.76 -1.10
CA VAL A 52 6.96 4.72 -0.06
C VAL A 52 7.59 6.09 -0.30
N ILE A 53 8.88 6.14 -0.66
CA ILE A 53 9.57 7.39 -0.99
C ILE A 53 8.96 8.02 -2.25
N ALA A 54 8.69 7.23 -3.30
CA ALA A 54 8.06 7.75 -4.52
C ALA A 54 6.69 8.37 -4.24
N PHE A 55 5.82 7.69 -3.49
CA PHE A 55 4.53 8.23 -3.07
C PHE A 55 4.69 9.47 -2.18
N ALA A 56 5.67 9.50 -1.28
CA ALA A 56 5.94 10.66 -0.44
C ALA A 56 6.37 11.88 -1.25
N VAL A 57 7.33 11.72 -2.16
CA VAL A 57 7.81 12.80 -3.04
C VAL A 57 6.68 13.33 -3.92
N ILE A 58 5.92 12.43 -4.55
CA ILE A 58 4.82 12.82 -5.44
C ILE A 58 3.70 13.49 -4.65
N SER A 59 3.32 12.97 -3.49
CA SER A 59 2.35 13.60 -2.61
C SER A 59 2.81 14.99 -2.15
N THR A 60 4.10 15.17 -1.86
CA THR A 60 4.68 16.48 -1.49
C THR A 60 4.52 17.47 -2.64
N ILE A 61 4.94 17.09 -3.85
CA ILE A 61 4.86 17.93 -5.04
C ILE A 61 3.41 18.31 -5.36
N ILE A 62 2.48 17.34 -5.26
CA ILE A 62 1.07 17.60 -5.51
C ILE A 62 0.51 18.62 -4.52
N LEU A 63 0.82 18.48 -3.22
CA LEU A 63 0.35 19.40 -2.19
C LEU A 63 0.96 20.80 -2.35
N ASP A 64 2.25 20.90 -2.63
CA ASP A 64 2.92 22.19 -2.88
C ASP A 64 2.33 22.90 -4.10
N VAL A 65 2.18 22.19 -5.23
CA VAL A 65 1.62 22.76 -6.47
C VAL A 65 0.15 23.16 -6.27
N THR A 66 -0.64 22.32 -5.60
CA THR A 66 -2.06 22.63 -5.33
C THR A 66 -2.19 23.80 -4.35
N GLY A 67 -1.33 23.87 -3.33
CA GLY A 67 -1.28 24.98 -2.38
C GLY A 67 -0.95 26.30 -3.08
N GLY A 68 0.07 26.30 -3.93
CA GLY A 68 0.42 27.46 -4.77
C GLY A 68 -0.70 27.86 -5.73
N ALA A 69 -1.35 26.87 -6.36
CA ALA A 69 -2.45 27.09 -7.28
C ALA A 69 -3.67 27.76 -6.61
N VAL A 70 -4.05 27.28 -5.42
CA VAL A 70 -5.15 27.83 -4.61
C VAL A 70 -4.81 29.25 -4.12
N MET A 71 -3.56 29.48 -3.71
CA MET A 71 -3.09 30.80 -3.32
C MET A 71 -3.24 31.80 -4.48
N MET A 72 -2.80 31.42 -5.69
CA MET A 72 -2.92 32.27 -6.88
C MET A 72 -4.37 32.60 -7.25
N TRP A 73 -5.33 31.72 -6.95
CA TRP A 73 -6.75 31.99 -7.13
C TRP A 73 -7.34 33.01 -6.16
N HIS A 74 -6.72 33.19 -5.00
CA HIS A 74 -7.16 34.17 -4.00
C HIS A 74 -6.56 35.56 -4.22
N ILE A 75 -5.51 35.70 -5.05
CA ILE A 75 -4.93 36.99 -5.41
C ILE A 75 -5.94 37.80 -6.25
N ARG A 76 -6.34 38.97 -5.75
CA ARG A 76 -7.19 39.92 -6.45
C ARG A 76 -6.34 41.05 -7.02
N GLY A 77 -6.53 41.39 -8.29
CA GLY A 77 -5.82 42.46 -8.99
C GLY A 77 -6.00 42.35 -10.51
N ASP A 78 -5.47 43.33 -11.25
CA ASP A 78 -5.64 43.42 -12.71
C ASP A 78 -5.08 42.19 -13.47
N ASN A 79 -4.05 41.53 -12.92
CA ASN A 79 -3.43 40.34 -13.50
C ASN A 79 -4.07 39.01 -13.03
N ALA A 80 -5.18 39.04 -12.30
CA ALA A 80 -5.77 37.82 -11.71
C ALA A 80 -6.14 36.77 -12.76
N ALA A 81 -6.58 37.18 -13.96
CA ALA A 81 -6.87 36.24 -15.05
C ALA A 81 -5.63 35.46 -15.49
N PHE A 82 -4.48 36.13 -15.59
CA PHE A 82 -3.21 35.51 -15.97
C PHE A 82 -2.77 34.46 -14.92
N TYR A 83 -2.82 34.82 -13.63
CA TYR A 83 -2.48 33.89 -12.55
C TYR A 83 -3.40 32.66 -12.51
N ARG A 84 -4.71 32.82 -12.78
CA ARG A 84 -5.65 31.69 -12.89
C ARG A 84 -5.27 30.74 -14.01
N VAL A 85 -4.90 31.25 -15.18
CA VAL A 85 -4.51 30.43 -16.33
C VAL A 85 -3.22 29.66 -16.02
N THR A 86 -2.16 30.33 -15.55
CA THR A 86 -0.89 29.66 -15.22
C THR A 86 -1.05 28.62 -14.11
N SER A 87 -1.80 28.93 -13.05
CA SER A 87 -2.13 27.99 -11.97
C SER A 87 -2.86 26.75 -12.50
N THR A 88 -3.85 26.95 -13.38
CA THR A 88 -4.59 25.84 -14.00
C THR A 88 -3.66 24.97 -14.85
N ILE A 89 -2.77 25.59 -15.65
CA ILE A 89 -1.78 24.86 -16.45
C ILE A 89 -0.86 24.03 -15.54
N ALA A 90 -0.36 24.60 -14.44
CA ALA A 90 0.50 23.88 -13.50
C ALA A 90 -0.20 22.63 -12.90
N VAL A 91 -1.47 22.77 -12.49
CA VAL A 91 -2.27 21.64 -11.98
C VAL A 91 -2.56 20.61 -13.07
N VAL A 92 -2.82 21.02 -14.31
CA VAL A 92 -3.02 20.09 -15.43
C VAL A 92 -1.74 19.33 -15.76
N LEU A 93 -0.58 19.98 -15.75
CA LEU A 93 0.72 19.33 -15.99
C LEU A 93 1.04 18.28 -14.91
N LEU A 94 0.51 18.44 -13.70
CA LEU A 94 0.61 17.47 -12.60
C LEU A 94 -0.05 16.12 -12.91
N ILE A 95 -0.96 16.06 -13.89
CA ILE A 95 -1.60 14.80 -14.32
C ILE A 95 -0.57 13.87 -14.97
N LEU A 96 0.45 14.41 -15.64
CA LEU A 96 1.50 13.62 -16.30
C LEU A 96 2.29 12.73 -15.30
N PRO A 97 2.90 13.24 -14.22
CA PRO A 97 3.63 12.41 -13.27
C PRO A 97 2.71 11.40 -12.55
N LEU A 98 1.43 11.72 -12.35
CA LEU A 98 0.45 10.76 -11.80
C LEU A 98 0.24 9.57 -12.73
N MET A 99 0.12 9.81 -14.04
CA MET A 99 -0.01 8.73 -15.03
C MET A 99 1.26 7.86 -15.10
N THR A 100 2.44 8.48 -15.01
CA THR A 100 3.71 7.76 -14.94
C THR A 100 3.83 6.88 -13.69
N LEU A 101 3.36 7.38 -12.54
CA LEU A 101 3.34 6.60 -11.30
C LEU A 101 2.38 5.42 -11.40
N ALA A 102 1.17 5.66 -11.90
CA ALA A 102 0.13 4.65 -12.05
C ALA A 102 0.58 3.48 -12.93
N SER A 103 1.23 3.78 -14.06
CA SER A 103 1.77 2.78 -14.98
C SER A 103 2.96 2.02 -14.39
N SER A 104 3.83 2.70 -13.63
CA SER A 104 4.96 2.06 -12.96
C SER A 104 4.51 1.10 -11.85
N ALA A 105 3.53 1.51 -11.04
CA ALA A 105 2.93 0.69 -10.00
C ALA A 105 2.23 -0.55 -10.59
N ALA A 106 1.56 -0.43 -11.75
CA ALA A 106 0.84 -1.54 -12.37
C ALA A 106 1.81 -2.63 -12.82
N LYS A 107 2.93 -2.21 -13.45
CA LYS A 107 4.03 -3.10 -13.86
C LYS A 107 4.68 -3.80 -12.66
N LEU A 108 4.83 -3.10 -11.53
CA LEU A 108 5.41 -3.68 -10.31
C LEU A 108 4.46 -4.71 -9.66
N SER A 109 3.17 -4.43 -9.61
CA SER A 109 2.16 -5.37 -9.08
C SER A 109 2.06 -6.65 -9.92
N ALA A 110 2.16 -6.54 -11.25
CA ALA A 110 2.18 -7.71 -12.13
C ALA A 110 3.38 -8.63 -11.84
N ARG A 111 4.59 -8.08 -11.73
CA ARG A 111 5.81 -8.87 -11.46
C ARG A 111 5.74 -9.63 -10.13
N ARG A 112 5.30 -8.98 -9.05
CA ARG A 112 5.18 -9.61 -7.73
C ARG A 112 4.18 -10.78 -7.70
N ARG A 113 3.16 -10.73 -8.56
CA ARG A 113 2.17 -11.80 -8.69
C ARG A 113 2.78 -13.04 -9.33
N ASP A 114 3.53 -12.89 -10.40
CA ASP A 114 4.10 -14.01 -11.16
C ASP A 114 5.11 -14.80 -10.31
N ASP A 115 5.95 -14.10 -9.55
CA ASP A 115 6.90 -14.72 -8.61
C ASP A 115 6.17 -15.55 -7.55
N ARG A 116 5.10 -14.98 -6.97
CA ARG A 116 4.33 -15.63 -5.92
C ARG A 116 3.46 -16.77 -6.47
N LEU A 117 2.90 -16.66 -7.68
CA LEU A 117 2.15 -17.76 -8.33
C LEU A 117 3.03 -18.97 -8.62
N SER A 118 4.28 -18.78 -9.03
CA SER A 118 5.23 -19.88 -9.24
C SER A 118 5.50 -20.64 -7.95
N SER A 119 5.69 -19.93 -6.84
CA SER A 119 5.83 -20.55 -5.52
C SER A 119 4.55 -21.24 -5.05
N LEU A 120 3.37 -20.61 -5.23
CA LEU A 120 2.09 -21.16 -4.78
C LEU A 120 1.67 -22.39 -5.59
N ARG A 121 2.03 -22.47 -6.87
CA ARG A 121 1.83 -23.68 -7.70
C ARG A 121 2.67 -24.85 -7.18
N LEU A 122 3.85 -24.60 -6.62
CA LEU A 122 4.70 -25.65 -6.04
C LEU A 122 4.14 -26.23 -4.73
N ILE A 123 3.32 -25.48 -3.99
CA ILE A 123 2.72 -25.89 -2.70
C ILE A 123 1.18 -25.96 -2.72
N GLY A 124 0.56 -25.85 -3.90
CA GLY A 124 -0.89 -26.00 -4.11
C GLY A 124 -1.79 -24.91 -3.50
N ALA A 125 -1.26 -23.72 -3.19
CA ALA A 125 -1.97 -22.70 -2.42
C ALA A 125 -2.70 -21.64 -3.29
N SER A 126 -3.71 -20.97 -2.70
CA SER A 126 -4.75 -20.23 -3.44
C SER A 126 -4.38 -18.81 -3.89
N ALA A 127 -4.78 -18.45 -5.12
CA ALA A 127 -4.52 -17.14 -5.74
C ALA A 127 -5.32 -15.97 -5.12
N HIS A 128 -6.45 -16.24 -4.48
CA HIS A 128 -7.31 -15.20 -3.89
C HIS A 128 -6.65 -14.50 -2.69
N LEU A 129 -6.00 -15.26 -1.82
CA LEU A 129 -5.32 -14.71 -0.65
C LEU A 129 -4.20 -13.74 -1.07
N LEU A 130 -3.49 -14.09 -2.14
CA LEU A 130 -2.46 -13.25 -2.72
C LEU A 130 -3.01 -11.89 -3.17
N ARG A 131 -4.15 -11.88 -3.86
CA ARG A 131 -4.81 -10.65 -4.33
C ARG A 131 -5.08 -9.64 -3.22
N VAL A 132 -5.69 -10.12 -2.13
CA VAL A 132 -6.05 -9.28 -0.99
C VAL A 132 -4.80 -8.73 -0.30
N MET A 133 -3.76 -9.55 -0.18
CA MET A 133 -2.49 -9.14 0.43
C MET A 133 -1.77 -8.08 -0.40
N THR A 134 -1.70 -8.20 -1.73
CA THR A 134 -1.06 -7.17 -2.59
C THR A 134 -1.83 -5.86 -2.56
N LEU A 135 -3.17 -5.89 -2.59
CA LEU A 135 -3.98 -4.68 -2.51
C LEU A 135 -3.76 -3.94 -1.18
N ALA A 136 -3.72 -4.70 -0.08
CA ALA A 136 -3.47 -4.15 1.25
C ALA A 136 -2.04 -3.56 1.38
N GLU A 137 -1.03 -4.25 0.85
CA GLU A 137 0.35 -3.75 0.83
C GLU A 137 0.47 -2.45 0.02
N ALA A 138 -0.09 -2.40 -1.19
CA ALA A 138 -0.06 -1.22 -2.06
C ALA A 138 -0.78 -0.03 -1.41
N GLY A 139 -1.97 -0.27 -0.85
CA GLY A 139 -2.73 0.75 -0.12
C GLY A 139 -1.97 1.30 1.09
N LEU A 140 -1.33 0.43 1.87
CA LEU A 140 -0.54 0.85 3.03
C LEU A 140 0.68 1.68 2.64
N GLN A 141 1.37 1.30 1.56
CA GLN A 141 2.50 2.07 1.03
C GLN A 141 2.08 3.46 0.56
N ALA A 142 0.98 3.54 -0.20
CA ALA A 142 0.43 4.80 -0.69
C ALA A 142 -0.02 5.70 0.48
N LEU A 143 -0.68 5.14 1.49
CA LEU A 143 -1.09 5.87 2.68
C LEU A 143 0.12 6.39 3.46
N THR A 144 1.11 5.55 3.70
CA THR A 144 2.34 5.93 4.42
C THR A 144 3.10 7.02 3.67
N GLY A 145 3.24 6.88 2.34
CA GLY A 145 3.84 7.89 1.48
C GLY A 145 3.06 9.20 1.52
N ALA A 146 1.74 9.17 1.42
CA ALA A 146 0.91 10.37 1.48
C ALA A 146 1.06 11.12 2.82
N ILE A 147 1.09 10.39 3.96
CA ILE A 147 1.34 10.98 5.27
C ILE A 147 2.73 11.64 5.33
N LEU A 148 3.77 10.96 4.83
CA LEU A 148 5.11 11.54 4.73
C LEU A 148 5.15 12.75 3.81
N GLY A 149 4.37 12.75 2.73
CA GLY A 149 4.26 13.88 1.81
C GLY A 149 3.60 15.10 2.43
N ILE A 150 2.61 14.89 3.32
CA ILE A 150 2.03 15.98 4.12
C ILE A 150 3.07 16.59 5.04
N LEU A 151 3.90 15.77 5.69
CA LEU A 151 5.00 16.28 6.52
C LEU A 151 6.00 17.08 5.68
N GLY A 152 6.33 16.61 4.48
CA GLY A 152 7.17 17.34 3.51
C GLY A 152 6.57 18.70 3.13
N TYR A 153 5.29 18.71 2.75
CA TYR A 153 4.53 19.93 2.45
C TYR A 153 4.55 20.91 3.63
N LEU A 154 4.26 20.44 4.85
CA LEU A 154 4.27 21.28 6.04
C LEU A 154 5.67 21.85 6.37
N LEU A 155 6.74 21.13 6.01
CA LEU A 155 8.11 21.65 6.10
C LEU A 155 8.39 22.72 5.02
N CYS A 156 7.84 22.56 3.82
CA CYS A 156 7.96 23.53 2.73
C CYS A 156 7.16 24.82 3.00
N VAL A 157 5.98 24.73 3.60
CA VAL A 157 5.09 25.88 3.91
C VAL A 157 5.80 27.07 4.57
N PRO A 158 6.59 26.93 5.65
CA PRO A 158 7.28 28.07 6.27
C PRO A 158 8.40 28.63 5.39
N ALA A 159 9.04 27.81 4.55
CA ALA A 159 10.03 28.29 3.58
C ALA A 159 9.34 29.08 2.45
N LEU A 160 8.22 28.57 1.94
CA LEU A 160 7.40 29.22 0.91
C LEU A 160 6.75 30.52 1.44
N GLY A 161 6.33 30.54 2.70
CA GLY A 161 5.74 31.72 3.34
C GLY A 161 6.69 32.90 3.51
N ARG A 162 8.02 32.70 3.34
CA ARG A 162 9.02 33.78 3.34
C ARG A 162 9.20 34.43 1.96
N LEU A 163 8.64 33.85 0.89
CA LEU A 163 8.66 34.45 -0.43
C LEU A 163 7.75 35.69 -0.43
N SER A 164 8.25 36.77 -1.00
CA SER A 164 7.53 38.03 -1.15
C SER A 164 7.02 38.13 -2.59
N PHE A 165 5.71 38.31 -2.78
CA PHE A 165 5.11 38.51 -4.10
C PHE A 165 4.50 39.91 -4.12
N ASN A 166 4.92 40.76 -5.06
CA ASN A 166 4.48 42.17 -5.18
C ASN A 166 4.69 43.04 -3.91
N GLY A 167 5.79 42.83 -3.18
CA GLY A 167 6.17 43.67 -2.04
C GLY A 167 5.49 43.31 -0.70
N GLU A 168 4.59 42.33 -0.70
CA GLU A 168 3.93 41.83 0.50
C GLU A 168 4.31 40.36 0.74
N VAL A 169 4.49 39.99 2.01
CA VAL A 169 4.89 38.64 2.39
C VAL A 169 3.69 37.73 2.19
N ILE A 170 3.84 36.65 1.42
CA ILE A 170 2.76 35.71 1.10
C ILE A 170 2.06 35.20 2.37
N GLY A 171 2.83 35.00 3.45
CA GLY A 171 2.35 34.54 4.74
C GLY A 171 2.01 33.04 4.70
N ALA A 172 2.53 32.25 5.64
CA ALA A 172 2.34 30.80 5.67
C ALA A 172 0.85 30.36 5.66
N ARG A 173 -0.06 31.23 6.11
CA ARG A 173 -1.50 30.97 6.19
C ARG A 173 -2.22 31.00 4.83
N SER A 174 -1.66 31.63 3.81
CA SER A 174 -2.25 31.65 2.45
C SER A 174 -1.90 30.41 1.63
N VAL A 175 -0.78 29.76 1.95
CA VAL A 175 -0.30 28.51 1.33
C VAL A 175 -0.87 27.29 2.04
N LEU A 176 -1.26 27.43 3.32
CA LEU A 176 -1.92 26.38 4.11
C LEU A 176 -3.26 25.98 3.48
N LEU A 177 -3.28 24.79 2.92
CA LEU A 177 -4.46 24.16 2.37
C LEU A 177 -5.41 23.77 3.51
N GLY A 178 -6.71 23.98 3.32
CA GLY A 178 -7.73 23.42 4.19
C GLY A 178 -7.68 21.87 4.21
N PRO A 179 -8.36 21.21 5.16
CA PRO A 179 -8.30 19.75 5.29
C PRO A 179 -8.88 19.01 4.07
N VAL A 180 -9.83 19.62 3.35
CA VAL A 180 -10.53 19.01 2.21
C VAL A 180 -9.58 18.60 1.06
N PRO A 181 -8.76 19.50 0.48
CA PRO A 181 -7.81 19.13 -0.58
C PRO A 181 -6.76 18.12 -0.11
N VAL A 182 -6.31 18.17 1.15
CA VAL A 182 -5.37 17.17 1.70
C VAL A 182 -5.99 15.78 1.69
N ILE A 183 -7.23 15.65 2.18
CA ILE A 183 -7.98 14.38 2.13
C ILE A 183 -8.17 13.92 0.68
N GLY A 184 -8.46 14.85 -0.23
CA GLY A 184 -8.58 14.56 -1.66
C GLY A 184 -7.31 13.95 -2.26
N VAL A 185 -6.13 14.49 -1.93
CA VAL A 185 -4.84 13.94 -2.40
C VAL A 185 -4.56 12.55 -1.83
N ILE A 186 -4.79 12.35 -0.53
CA ILE A 186 -4.64 11.02 0.09
C ILE A 186 -5.56 10.01 -0.60
N ALA A 187 -6.84 10.36 -0.76
CA ALA A 187 -7.83 9.50 -1.40
C ALA A 187 -7.44 9.19 -2.84
N ALA A 188 -7.01 10.19 -3.62
CA ALA A 188 -6.56 10.01 -4.99
C ALA A 188 -5.34 9.08 -5.09
N LEU A 189 -4.32 9.25 -4.24
CA LEU A 189 -3.13 8.40 -4.25
C LEU A 189 -3.43 6.97 -3.81
N VAL A 190 -4.29 6.78 -2.80
CA VAL A 190 -4.74 5.45 -2.37
C VAL A 190 -5.56 4.78 -3.48
N LEU A 191 -6.53 5.48 -4.08
CA LEU A 191 -7.31 4.97 -5.21
C LEU A 191 -6.41 4.63 -6.39
N LEU A 192 -5.40 5.46 -6.69
CA LEU A 192 -4.44 5.23 -7.76
C LEU A 192 -3.64 3.95 -7.50
N ALA A 193 -3.15 3.76 -6.27
CA ALA A 193 -2.42 2.56 -5.90
C ALA A 193 -3.29 1.29 -5.96
N LEU A 194 -4.53 1.37 -5.47
CA LEU A 194 -5.49 0.26 -5.50
C LEU A 194 -5.88 -0.11 -6.93
N THR A 195 -6.23 0.87 -7.76
CA THR A 195 -6.59 0.65 -9.18
C THR A 195 -5.41 0.13 -9.98
N SER A 196 -4.23 0.74 -9.81
CA SER A 196 -2.99 0.26 -10.44
C SER A 196 -2.66 -1.18 -10.05
N SER A 197 -2.80 -1.53 -8.76
CA SER A 197 -2.60 -2.90 -8.29
C SER A 197 -3.69 -3.87 -8.77
N ALA A 198 -4.94 -3.42 -8.92
CA ALA A 198 -6.03 -4.21 -9.45
C ALA A 198 -5.86 -4.49 -10.95
N ILE A 199 -5.41 -3.50 -11.72
CA ILE A 199 -5.10 -3.64 -13.15
C ILE A 199 -3.90 -4.58 -13.35
N GLY A 200 -2.87 -4.51 -12.51
CA GLY A 200 -1.76 -5.47 -12.54
C GLY A 200 -2.17 -6.92 -12.21
N LEU A 201 -3.42 -7.16 -11.83
CA LEU A 201 -3.93 -8.42 -11.32
C LEU A 201 -5.05 -9.07 -12.19
N THR A 202 -5.63 -8.33 -13.11
CA THR A 202 -6.50 -8.86 -14.16
C THR A 202 -5.64 -9.55 -15.20
#